data_AF-A0A5N6N1C1-F1
#
_entry.id   AF-A0A5N6N1C1-F1
#
_cell.length_a   1.000
_cell.length_b   1.000
_cell.length_c   1.000
_cell.angle_alpha   90.00
_cell.angle_beta   90.00
_cell.angle_gamma   90.00
#
_symmetry.space_group_name_H-M   'P 1'
#
loop_
_entity.id
_entity.type
_entity.pdbx_description
1 polymer ?
#
loop_
_entity_poly.entity_id
_entity_poly.type
_entity_poly.pdbx_seq_one_letter_code
_entity_poly.pdbx_strand_id
1 'polypeptide(L)'
;MFQDLRKNYWWPGMKFNILQYVNRCLTCLQVKAEHQKPHGYLQPLEVPEWKWEHITMDFITKLPRTAKQHDSIWVIVDRLTKSAHFLPIRETYSSEKLSELFVKEIVARHGVPLSIVSDRDTRFTSRFWKKFHEQMGTRLCLSTAYHPQTDGQTERTIQTLEDMLRACAIDFGGNWDDHLPLVEFSYNNSYHASIGMPPYEMLYGRRCRTPLCWGEVGQKDMGSKSDVELMAIKLAQVRARLKAAQDRQKSYADKRRRPIEFNVGDRVLLKVSPWKGLIRFRKRGKLSPRYIGPFKILARIGKVAYRLELPDELRSIHPTFHVSHLRKCLADETSHVFYDEIEVDDKLNYVEEPVAILDRDEKRLRNKVIKMVKVQWKHRKGSEATWETEEEMRICHPQLFET
;
A
#
# COMPACT_ATOMS: atom_id res chain seq x y z
N MET A 1 -10.03 36.97 7.07
CA MET A 1 -11.46 37.13 6.74
C MET A 1 -12.28 37.70 7.91
N PHE A 2 -12.49 37.02 9.04
CA PHE A 2 -13.26 37.62 10.16
C PHE A 2 -12.61 38.88 10.74
N GLN A 3 -11.31 38.85 11.03
CA GLN A 3 -10.59 40.00 11.58
C GLN A 3 -10.58 41.20 10.63
N ASP A 4 -10.59 40.96 9.32
CA ASP A 4 -10.58 42.02 8.29
C ASP A 4 -11.97 42.64 8.15
N LEU A 5 -13.02 41.81 8.03
CA LEU A 5 -14.39 42.29 7.90
C LEU A 5 -14.86 43.03 9.17
N ARG A 6 -14.41 42.61 10.36
CA ARG A 6 -14.78 43.24 11.64
C ARG A 6 -14.30 44.69 11.75
N LYS A 7 -13.31 45.12 10.95
CA LYS A 7 -12.83 46.52 10.97
C LYS A 7 -13.88 47.49 10.44
N ASN A 8 -14.69 47.05 9.48
CA ASN A 8 -15.61 47.91 8.74
C ASN A 8 -17.09 47.50 8.89
N TYR A 9 -17.36 46.27 9.33
CA TYR A 9 -18.71 45.70 9.38
C TYR A 9 -18.94 44.91 10.67
N TRP A 10 -20.18 44.89 11.15
CA TRP A 10 -20.61 44.07 12.28
C TRP A 10 -22.06 43.61 12.10
N TRP A 11 -22.35 42.36 12.41
CA TRP A 11 -23.71 41.83 12.52
C TRP A 11 -23.79 40.63 13.48
N PRO A 12 -24.97 40.32 14.05
CA PRO A 12 -25.15 39.15 14.92
C PRO A 12 -24.79 37.86 14.19
N GLY A 13 -23.93 37.03 14.81
CA GLY A 13 -23.50 35.77 14.19
C GLY A 13 -22.47 35.90 13.06
N MET A 14 -21.89 37.09 12.82
CA MET A 14 -20.89 37.34 11.77
C MET A 14 -19.78 36.30 11.67
N LYS A 15 -19.17 35.93 12.81
CA LYS A 15 -18.13 34.88 12.83
C LYS A 15 -18.66 33.53 12.34
N PHE A 16 -19.88 33.17 12.74
CA PHE A 16 -20.54 31.94 12.31
C PHE A 16 -20.90 31.99 10.82
N ASN A 17 -21.45 33.10 10.31
CA ASN A 17 -21.78 33.22 8.88
C ASN A 17 -20.54 33.18 7.99
N ILE A 18 -19.45 33.84 8.40
CA ILE A 18 -18.17 33.78 7.68
C ILE A 18 -17.60 32.36 7.70
N LEU A 19 -17.71 31.64 8.82
CA LEU A 19 -17.29 30.24 8.92
C LEU A 19 -18.14 29.34 8.01
N GLN A 20 -19.46 29.53 7.98
CA GLN A 20 -20.36 28.82 7.06
C GLN A 20 -19.99 29.11 5.60
N TYR A 21 -19.74 30.36 5.24
CA TYR A 21 -19.33 30.74 3.89
C TYR A 21 -18.02 30.06 3.47
N VAL A 22 -16.99 30.10 4.32
CA VAL A 22 -15.70 29.46 4.03
C VAL A 22 -15.82 27.93 3.95
N ASN A 23 -16.68 27.32 4.78
CA ASN A 23 -16.94 25.87 4.75
C ASN A 23 -17.73 25.42 3.52
N ARG A 24 -18.49 26.30 2.87
CA ARG A 24 -19.21 26.01 1.61
C ARG A 24 -18.39 26.37 0.36
N CYS A 25 -17.32 27.14 0.51
CA CYS A 25 -16.46 27.54 -0.60
C CYS A 25 -15.64 26.35 -1.14
N LEU A 26 -16.02 25.84 -2.32
CA LEU A 26 -15.33 24.72 -2.99
C LEU A 26 -13.84 24.95 -3.19
N THR A 27 -13.44 26.13 -3.68
CA THR A 27 -12.04 26.48 -3.89
C THR A 27 -11.23 26.39 -2.60
N CYS A 28 -11.80 26.85 -1.47
CA CYS A 28 -11.16 26.71 -0.16
C CYS A 28 -11.05 25.25 0.27
N LEU A 29 -12.06 24.42 0.01
CA LEU A 29 -12.08 23.00 0.38
C LEU A 29 -11.09 22.16 -0.46
N GLN A 30 -10.90 22.48 -1.74
CA GLN A 30 -10.00 21.75 -2.64
C GLN A 30 -8.51 22.07 -2.38
N VAL A 31 -8.19 23.33 -2.05
CA VAL A 31 -6.79 23.80 -1.95
C VAL A 31 -6.23 23.68 -0.53
N LYS A 32 -7.03 23.97 0.51
CA LYS A 32 -6.52 24.04 1.88
C LYS A 32 -6.12 22.66 2.40
N ALA A 33 -4.87 22.56 2.85
CA ALA A 33 -4.38 21.39 3.57
C ALA A 33 -5.19 21.17 4.86
N GLU A 34 -5.54 19.92 5.11
CA GLU A 34 -6.19 19.54 6.35
C GLU A 34 -5.14 19.42 7.45
N HIS A 35 -5.16 20.34 8.41
CA HIS A 35 -4.26 20.30 9.58
C HIS A 35 -4.85 19.47 10.73
N GLN A 36 -5.91 18.71 10.46
CA GLN A 36 -6.55 17.85 11.44
C GLN A 36 -5.91 16.45 11.43
N LYS A 37 -6.08 15.75 12.55
CA LYS A 37 -5.74 14.33 12.69
C LYS A 37 -6.48 13.51 11.62
N PRO A 38 -5.85 12.49 10.99
CA PRO A 38 -6.49 11.66 9.97
C PRO A 38 -7.80 11.01 10.45
N HIS A 39 -8.74 10.83 9.53
CA HIS A 39 -10.03 10.23 9.81
C HIS A 39 -9.96 8.70 9.90
N GLY A 40 -10.82 8.12 10.74
CA GLY A 40 -11.10 6.68 10.79
C GLY A 40 -10.20 5.90 11.74
N TYR A 41 -10.80 5.33 12.78
CA TYR A 41 -10.09 4.44 13.71
C TYR A 41 -9.52 3.21 13.02
N LEU A 42 -8.38 2.73 13.51
CA LEU A 42 -7.74 1.53 13.00
C LEU A 42 -8.70 0.33 13.19
N GLN A 43 -8.99 -0.38 12.11
CA GLN A 43 -9.71 -1.66 12.16
C GLN A 43 -8.68 -2.79 12.12
N PRO A 44 -8.33 -3.40 13.26
CA PRO A 44 -7.45 -4.56 13.25
C PRO A 44 -8.16 -5.73 12.57
N LEU A 45 -7.40 -6.48 11.79
CA LEU A 45 -7.86 -7.75 11.23
C LEU A 45 -8.02 -8.79 12.35
N GLU A 46 -9.02 -9.65 12.24
CA GLU A 46 -9.27 -10.73 13.19
C GLU A 46 -8.02 -11.60 13.38
N VAL A 47 -7.79 -12.01 14.64
CA VAL A 47 -6.69 -12.90 14.99
C VAL A 47 -7.06 -14.31 14.54
N PRO A 48 -6.23 -14.96 13.70
CA PRO A 48 -6.47 -16.32 13.22
C PRO A 48 -6.69 -17.33 14.35
N GLU A 49 -7.43 -18.38 14.06
CA GLU A 49 -7.64 -19.48 15.01
C GLU A 49 -6.54 -20.53 14.85
N TRP A 50 -6.19 -20.86 13.60
CA TRP A 50 -5.19 -21.85 13.27
C TRP A 50 -4.10 -21.34 12.34
N LYS A 51 -3.00 -22.09 12.30
CA LYS A 51 -1.83 -21.79 11.47
C LYS A 51 -2.19 -21.93 9.99
N TRP A 52 -1.67 -21.03 9.16
CA TRP A 52 -1.83 -21.03 7.70
C TRP A 52 -3.26 -20.86 7.16
N GLU A 53 -4.26 -20.64 8.02
CA GLU A 53 -5.62 -20.27 7.58
C GLU A 53 -5.68 -18.86 7.00
N HIS A 54 -4.93 -17.93 7.58
CA HIS A 54 -4.93 -16.54 7.17
C HIS A 54 -3.51 -16.09 6.90
N ILE A 55 -3.22 -15.77 5.64
CA ILE A 55 -1.89 -15.36 5.22
C ILE A 55 -1.91 -13.95 4.64
N THR A 56 -0.74 -13.32 4.67
CA THR A 56 -0.48 -12.03 4.06
C THR A 56 0.57 -12.20 2.97
N MET A 57 0.37 -11.56 1.83
CA MET A 57 1.27 -11.62 0.69
C MET A 57 1.70 -10.23 0.25
N ASP A 58 2.97 -10.11 -0.11
CA ASP A 58 3.52 -8.89 -0.70
C ASP A 58 4.67 -9.20 -1.66
N PHE A 59 5.05 -8.24 -2.49
CA PHE A 59 6.19 -8.32 -3.38
C PHE A 59 7.26 -7.29 -3.00
N ILE A 60 8.50 -7.75 -2.89
CA ILE A 60 9.67 -6.88 -2.93
C ILE A 60 10.15 -6.84 -4.38
N THR A 61 9.90 -5.72 -5.05
CA THR A 61 10.23 -5.51 -6.47
C THR A 61 11.51 -4.72 -6.67
N LYS A 62 12.00 -4.63 -7.91
CA LYS A 62 13.16 -3.81 -8.30
C LYS A 62 14.47 -4.17 -7.58
N LEU A 63 14.69 -5.44 -7.29
CA LEU A 63 15.97 -5.92 -6.79
C LEU A 63 16.99 -6.04 -7.93
N PRO A 64 18.30 -5.98 -7.64
CA PRO A 64 19.33 -6.23 -8.64
C PRO A 64 19.11 -7.59 -9.31
N ARG A 65 19.10 -7.63 -10.64
CA ARG A 65 18.82 -8.88 -11.37
C ARG A 65 19.93 -9.91 -11.14
N THR A 66 19.56 -11.12 -10.75
CA THR A 66 20.51 -12.21 -10.47
C THR A 66 20.91 -12.98 -11.73
N ALA A 67 21.91 -13.86 -11.63
CA ALA A 67 22.30 -14.77 -12.72
C ALA A 67 21.15 -15.70 -13.17
N LYS A 68 20.28 -16.10 -12.24
CA LYS A 68 19.04 -16.86 -12.53
C LYS A 68 17.91 -15.98 -13.05
N GLN A 69 18.21 -14.71 -13.29
CA GLN A 69 17.33 -13.65 -13.77
C GLN A 69 16.16 -13.31 -12.83
N HIS A 70 16.29 -13.57 -11.53
CA HIS A 70 15.32 -13.10 -10.55
C HIS A 70 15.54 -11.61 -10.27
N ASP A 71 14.46 -10.86 -10.12
CA ASP A 71 14.46 -9.41 -9.87
C ASP A 71 13.48 -9.00 -8.76
N SER A 72 12.78 -9.98 -8.16
CA SER A 72 11.76 -9.76 -7.16
C SER A 72 11.66 -10.92 -6.17
N ILE A 73 11.15 -10.65 -4.98
CA ILE A 73 10.83 -11.64 -3.95
C ILE A 73 9.34 -11.61 -3.68
N TRP A 74 8.71 -12.77 -3.67
CA TRP A 74 7.36 -12.95 -3.17
C TRP A 74 7.40 -13.37 -1.71
N VAL A 75 6.87 -12.49 -0.85
CA VAL A 75 6.84 -12.65 0.59
C VAL A 75 5.47 -13.17 0.99
N ILE A 76 5.42 -14.34 1.64
CA ILE A 76 4.18 -14.95 2.11
C ILE A 76 4.32 -15.26 3.59
N VAL A 77 3.46 -14.69 4.43
CA VAL A 77 3.59 -14.77 5.89
C VAL A 77 2.28 -15.28 6.51
N ASP A 78 2.40 -16.27 7.39
CA ASP A 78 1.30 -16.72 8.23
C ASP A 78 0.98 -15.70 9.32
N ARG A 79 -0.29 -15.28 9.44
CA ARG A 79 -0.70 -14.25 10.40
C ARG A 79 -0.65 -14.74 11.84
N LEU A 80 -0.73 -16.05 12.10
CA LEU A 80 -0.71 -16.60 13.45
C LEU A 80 0.72 -16.85 13.96
N THR A 81 1.42 -17.77 13.31
CA THR A 81 2.76 -18.24 13.71
C THR A 81 3.86 -17.26 13.33
N LYS A 82 3.57 -16.31 12.43
CA LYS A 82 4.55 -15.40 11.82
C LYS A 82 5.60 -16.11 10.97
N SER A 83 5.40 -17.38 10.64
CA SER A 83 6.29 -18.10 9.72
C SER A 83 6.16 -17.51 8.33
N ALA A 84 7.29 -17.31 7.66
CA ALA A 84 7.35 -16.71 6.33
C ALA A 84 8.03 -17.65 5.32
N HIS A 85 7.60 -17.56 4.06
CA HIS A 85 8.33 -18.04 2.89
C HIS A 85 8.77 -16.85 2.04
N PHE A 86 10.01 -16.92 1.54
CA PHE A 86 10.57 -15.91 0.65
C PHE A 86 10.94 -16.56 -0.68
N LEU A 87 10.08 -16.36 -1.69
CA LEU A 87 10.23 -17.03 -2.97
C LEU A 87 10.88 -16.08 -3.99
N PRO A 88 12.01 -16.44 -4.60
CA PRO A 88 12.57 -15.66 -5.69
C PRO A 88 11.66 -15.77 -6.92
N ILE A 89 11.31 -14.63 -7.52
CA ILE A 89 10.45 -14.55 -8.69
C ILE A 89 11.00 -13.54 -9.69
N ARG A 90 10.33 -13.45 -10.85
CA ARG A 90 10.53 -12.36 -11.82
C ARG A 90 9.29 -11.50 -11.90
N GLU A 91 9.44 -10.19 -12.07
CA GLU A 91 8.31 -9.27 -12.29
C GLU A 91 7.49 -9.68 -13.52
N THR A 92 8.15 -10.29 -14.51
CA THR A 92 7.55 -10.78 -15.76
C THR A 92 6.77 -12.09 -15.62
N TYR A 93 6.74 -12.72 -14.43
CA TYR A 93 5.97 -13.95 -14.23
C TYR A 93 4.47 -13.70 -14.39
N SER A 94 3.83 -14.57 -15.18
CA SER A 94 2.39 -14.54 -15.37
C SER A 94 1.65 -15.00 -14.09
N SER A 95 0.36 -14.66 -13.99
CA SER A 95 -0.46 -15.11 -12.85
C SER A 95 -0.58 -16.63 -12.78
N GLU A 96 -0.56 -17.32 -13.92
CA GLU A 96 -0.52 -18.78 -14.02
C GLU A 96 0.76 -19.33 -13.38
N LYS A 97 1.92 -18.74 -13.73
CA LYS A 97 3.20 -19.18 -13.17
C LYS A 97 3.26 -18.96 -11.66
N LEU A 98 2.73 -17.85 -11.18
CA LEU A 98 2.61 -17.59 -9.75
C LEU A 98 1.69 -18.60 -9.06
N SER A 99 0.60 -19.03 -9.70
CA SER A 99 -0.29 -20.03 -9.12
C SER A 99 0.36 -21.40 -8.99
N GLU A 100 1.15 -21.83 -9.98
CA GLU A 100 1.95 -23.05 -9.89
C GLU A 100 2.92 -23.00 -8.71
N LEU A 101 3.63 -21.88 -8.57
CA LEU A 101 4.59 -21.67 -7.49
C LEU A 101 3.89 -21.64 -6.13
N PHE A 102 2.73 -20.99 -6.05
CA PHE A 102 1.92 -20.95 -4.83
C PHE A 102 1.44 -22.34 -4.41
N VAL A 103 0.96 -23.15 -5.35
CA VAL A 103 0.55 -24.53 -5.06
C VAL A 103 1.75 -25.34 -4.58
N LYS A 104 2.88 -25.25 -5.27
CA LYS A 104 4.08 -26.02 -4.98
C LYS A 104 4.69 -25.67 -3.62
N GLU A 105 4.82 -24.39 -3.31
CA GLU A 105 5.60 -23.94 -2.15
C GLU A 105 4.73 -23.70 -0.91
N ILE A 106 3.45 -23.34 -1.09
CA ILE A 106 2.54 -23.03 0.03
C ILE A 106 1.51 -24.14 0.22
N VAL A 107 0.68 -24.41 -0.79
CA VAL A 107 -0.45 -25.35 -0.63
C VAL A 107 0.04 -26.76 -0.32
N ALA A 108 1.08 -27.23 -1.01
CA ALA A 108 1.64 -28.56 -0.78
C ALA A 108 2.24 -28.73 0.63
N ARG A 109 2.67 -27.64 1.28
CA ARG A 109 3.31 -27.67 2.60
C ARG A 109 2.33 -27.43 3.74
N HIS A 110 1.35 -26.53 3.54
CA HIS A 110 0.51 -26.00 4.62
C HIS A 110 -0.99 -26.15 4.38
N GLY A 111 -1.40 -26.57 3.18
CA GLY A 111 -2.80 -26.61 2.77
C GLY A 111 -3.29 -25.28 2.19
N VAL A 112 -4.58 -25.26 1.83
CA VAL A 112 -5.23 -24.09 1.22
C VAL A 112 -5.65 -23.10 2.31
N PRO A 113 -5.22 -21.82 2.25
CA PRO A 113 -5.63 -20.82 3.23
C PRO A 113 -7.11 -20.44 3.08
N LEU A 114 -7.76 -20.11 4.18
CA LEU A 114 -9.13 -19.57 4.21
C LEU A 114 -9.19 -18.13 3.69
N SER A 115 -8.16 -17.31 3.98
CA SER A 115 -8.09 -15.96 3.44
C SER A 115 -6.67 -15.48 3.18
N ILE A 116 -6.54 -14.64 2.16
CA ILE A 116 -5.29 -13.96 1.82
C ILE A 116 -5.51 -12.47 1.87
N VAL A 117 -4.62 -11.76 2.56
CA VAL A 117 -4.53 -10.30 2.51
C VAL A 117 -3.35 -9.93 1.63
N SER A 118 -3.57 -9.06 0.65
CA SER A 118 -2.50 -8.55 -0.22
C SER A 118 -2.76 -7.11 -0.59
N ASP A 119 -1.77 -6.46 -1.19
CA ASP A 119 -1.95 -5.17 -1.83
C ASP A 119 -2.73 -5.30 -3.16
N ARG A 120 -2.82 -4.19 -3.91
CA ARG A 120 -3.50 -4.14 -5.21
C ARG A 120 -2.54 -4.29 -6.39
N ASP A 121 -1.43 -5.00 -6.21
CA ASP A 121 -0.56 -5.35 -7.33
C ASP A 121 -1.39 -5.99 -8.46
N THR A 122 -1.06 -5.64 -9.70
CA THR A 122 -1.79 -6.09 -10.90
C THR A 122 -1.83 -7.61 -10.99
N ARG A 123 -0.80 -8.30 -10.47
CA ARG A 123 -0.72 -9.76 -10.40
C ARG A 123 -1.76 -10.36 -9.45
N PHE A 124 -2.06 -9.70 -8.31
CA PHE A 124 -3.08 -10.14 -7.36
C PHE A 124 -4.50 -9.72 -7.75
N THR A 125 -4.63 -8.68 -8.58
CA THR A 125 -5.94 -8.19 -9.03
C THR A 125 -6.41 -8.82 -10.34
N SER A 126 -5.56 -9.63 -10.98
CA SER A 126 -5.84 -10.29 -12.27
C SER A 126 -7.08 -11.19 -12.19
N ARG A 127 -7.79 -11.31 -13.33
CA ARG A 127 -8.99 -12.16 -13.42
C ARG A 127 -8.66 -13.63 -13.14
N PHE A 128 -7.51 -14.08 -13.62
CA PHE A 128 -7.02 -15.43 -13.38
C PHE A 128 -6.82 -15.67 -11.88
N TRP A 129 -6.08 -14.79 -11.19
CA TRP A 129 -5.76 -14.94 -9.77
C TRP A 129 -7.01 -14.98 -8.89
N LYS A 130 -8.00 -14.12 -9.19
CA LYS A 130 -9.29 -14.11 -8.50
C LYS A 130 -10.04 -15.42 -8.67
N LYS A 131 -10.16 -15.91 -9.91
CA LYS A 131 -10.83 -17.18 -10.20
C LYS A 131 -10.11 -18.37 -9.57
N PHE A 132 -8.78 -18.38 -9.62
CA PHE A 132 -7.96 -19.43 -9.02
C PHE A 132 -8.25 -19.57 -7.52
N HIS A 133 -8.24 -18.47 -6.77
CA HIS A 133 -8.55 -18.50 -5.34
C HIS A 133 -10.03 -18.76 -5.03
N GLU A 134 -10.95 -18.28 -5.85
CA GLU A 134 -12.37 -18.60 -5.72
C GLU A 134 -12.61 -20.11 -5.83
N GLN A 135 -11.99 -20.78 -6.81
CA GLN A 135 -12.09 -22.23 -6.98
C GLN A 135 -11.41 -23.01 -5.85
N MET A 136 -10.34 -22.46 -5.28
CA MET A 136 -9.67 -23.03 -4.10
C MET A 136 -10.46 -22.81 -2.79
N GLY A 137 -11.52 -21.99 -2.81
CA GLY A 137 -12.29 -21.65 -1.60
C GLY A 137 -11.60 -20.60 -0.70
N THR A 138 -10.61 -19.87 -1.23
CA THR A 138 -9.87 -18.85 -0.49
C THR A 138 -10.47 -17.46 -0.68
N ARG A 139 -10.73 -16.74 0.41
CA ARG A 139 -11.19 -15.35 0.35
C ARG A 139 -10.03 -14.37 0.15
N LEU A 140 -10.01 -13.67 -0.99
CA LEU A 140 -9.06 -12.59 -1.26
C LEU A 140 -9.52 -11.27 -0.64
N CYS A 141 -8.68 -10.69 0.21
CA CYS A 141 -8.88 -9.42 0.90
C CYS A 141 -7.85 -8.40 0.42
N LEU A 142 -8.12 -7.72 -0.70
CA LEU A 142 -7.24 -6.68 -1.26
C LEU A 142 -7.29 -5.41 -0.39
N SER A 143 -6.12 -4.88 0.00
CA SER A 143 -6.05 -3.60 0.70
C SER A 143 -6.60 -2.47 -0.19
N THR A 144 -7.15 -1.40 0.39
CA THR A 144 -7.49 -0.20 -0.39
C THR A 144 -6.21 0.52 -0.77
N ALA A 145 -6.12 1.04 -2.00
CA ALA A 145 -5.02 1.92 -2.41
C ALA A 145 -4.80 2.98 -1.31
N TYR A 146 -3.57 3.05 -0.77
CA TYR A 146 -3.16 3.89 0.38
C TYR A 146 -3.51 3.44 1.82
N HIS A 147 -3.84 2.17 2.07
CA HIS A 147 -3.92 1.67 3.45
C HIS A 147 -2.84 0.60 3.79
N PRO A 148 -1.54 0.97 3.81
CA PRO A 148 -0.48 0.08 4.29
C PRO A 148 -0.64 -0.30 5.79
N GLN A 149 -1.47 0.44 6.53
CA GLN A 149 -1.65 0.24 7.98
C GLN A 149 -2.50 -0.97 8.38
N THR A 150 -3.21 -1.61 7.44
CA THR A 150 -3.96 -2.86 7.74
C THR A 150 -3.04 -4.06 7.81
N ASP A 151 -1.83 -3.94 7.25
CA ASP A 151 -0.82 -4.99 7.25
C ASP A 151 0.56 -4.47 7.68
N GLY A 152 0.61 -3.67 8.76
CA GLY A 152 1.89 -3.29 9.38
C GLY A 152 2.70 -4.49 9.90
N GLN A 153 2.14 -5.71 9.82
CA GLN A 153 2.84 -6.96 10.02
C GLN A 153 3.78 -7.27 8.85
N THR A 154 3.30 -7.27 7.60
CA THR A 154 4.17 -7.50 6.44
C THR A 154 5.20 -6.41 6.28
N GLU A 155 4.84 -5.14 6.52
CA GLU A 155 5.80 -4.03 6.45
C GLU A 155 7.03 -4.25 7.34
N ARG A 156 6.83 -4.71 8.58
CA ARG A 156 7.92 -5.02 9.51
C ARG A 156 8.70 -6.28 9.10
N THR A 157 8.03 -7.27 8.55
CA THR A 157 8.68 -8.48 8.01
C THR A 157 9.56 -8.14 6.82
N ILE A 158 9.06 -7.32 5.89
CA ILE A 158 9.79 -6.84 4.70
C ILE A 158 11.00 -6.04 5.14
N GLN A 159 10.86 -5.12 6.10
CA GLN A 159 12.00 -4.37 6.62
C GLN A 159 13.09 -5.29 7.20
N THR A 160 12.69 -6.28 8.01
CA THR A 160 13.62 -7.25 8.60
C THR A 160 14.33 -8.06 7.50
N LEU A 161 13.56 -8.50 6.48
CA LEU A 161 14.10 -9.22 5.33
C LEU A 161 15.08 -8.37 4.54
N GLU A 162 14.77 -7.11 4.24
CA GLU A 162 15.68 -6.20 3.55
C GLU A 162 16.97 -5.96 4.35
N ASP A 163 16.87 -5.79 5.67
CA ASP A 163 18.04 -5.62 6.55
C ASP A 163 18.93 -6.86 6.51
N MET A 164 18.33 -8.07 6.56
CA MET A 164 19.05 -9.34 6.45
C MET A 164 19.70 -9.52 5.07
N LEU A 165 18.99 -9.19 3.98
CA LEU A 165 19.53 -9.26 2.63
C LEU A 165 20.68 -8.27 2.41
N ARG A 166 20.58 -7.06 2.99
CA ARG A 166 21.67 -6.07 2.96
C ARG A 166 22.90 -6.58 3.71
N ALA A 167 22.74 -7.18 4.88
CA ALA A 167 23.84 -7.83 5.60
C ALA A 167 24.46 -8.97 4.77
N CYS A 168 23.64 -9.83 4.18
CA CYS A 168 24.12 -10.94 3.35
C CYS A 168 24.91 -10.46 2.13
N ALA A 169 24.44 -9.40 1.47
CA ALA A 169 25.12 -8.82 0.32
C ALA A 169 26.48 -8.20 0.67
N ILE A 170 26.62 -7.62 1.87
CA ILE A 170 27.88 -7.05 2.37
C ILE A 170 28.88 -8.15 2.74
N ASP A 171 28.43 -9.16 3.50
CA ASP A 171 29.33 -10.12 4.13
C ASP A 171 29.70 -11.31 3.24
N PHE A 172 28.76 -11.80 2.41
CA PHE A 172 28.94 -13.05 1.66
C PHE A 172 29.11 -12.83 0.14
N GLY A 173 28.82 -11.64 -0.37
CA GLY A 173 28.80 -11.37 -1.81
C GLY A 173 27.83 -12.28 -2.59
N GLY A 174 27.96 -12.33 -3.92
CA GLY A 174 27.13 -13.21 -4.77
C GLY A 174 25.70 -12.70 -5.03
N ASN A 175 24.85 -13.55 -5.62
CA ASN A 175 23.46 -13.19 -5.89
C ASN A 175 22.61 -13.32 -4.62
N TRP A 176 21.68 -12.39 -4.41
CA TRP A 176 20.81 -12.41 -3.23
C TRP A 176 19.86 -13.61 -3.20
N ASP A 177 19.49 -14.17 -4.36
CA ASP A 177 18.55 -15.29 -4.45
C ASP A 177 19.15 -16.62 -3.99
N ASP A 178 20.48 -16.76 -4.02
CA ASP A 178 21.19 -17.91 -3.47
C ASP A 178 21.16 -17.94 -1.94
N HIS A 179 21.04 -16.76 -1.30
CA HIS A 179 21.01 -16.61 0.16
C HIS A 179 19.60 -16.71 0.76
N LEU A 180 18.55 -16.61 -0.06
CA LEU A 180 17.17 -16.60 0.41
C LEU A 180 16.80 -17.77 1.32
N PRO A 181 17.19 -19.04 1.04
CA PRO A 181 16.88 -20.15 1.94
C PRO A 181 17.45 -19.98 3.35
N LEU A 182 18.67 -19.43 3.45
CA LEU A 182 19.33 -19.18 4.74
C LEU A 182 18.71 -17.98 5.47
N VAL A 183 18.28 -16.96 4.71
CA VAL A 183 17.57 -15.80 5.25
C VAL A 183 16.20 -16.22 5.79
N GLU A 184 15.44 -17.02 5.03
CA GLU A 184 14.16 -17.59 5.47
C GLU A 184 14.33 -18.45 6.72
N PHE A 185 15.35 -19.32 6.73
CA PHE A 185 15.67 -20.15 7.89
C PHE A 185 16.00 -19.29 9.11
N SER A 186 16.83 -18.25 8.96
CA SER A 186 17.24 -17.38 10.05
C SER A 186 16.08 -16.54 10.57
N TYR A 187 15.22 -16.03 9.69
CA TYR A 187 14.01 -15.29 10.05
C TYR A 187 13.07 -16.17 10.88
N ASN A 188 12.73 -17.35 10.38
CA ASN A 188 11.80 -18.27 11.04
C ASN A 188 12.33 -18.81 12.38
N ASN A 189 13.65 -18.76 12.61
CA ASN A 189 14.28 -19.18 13.87
C ASN A 189 14.62 -18.02 14.82
N SER A 190 14.40 -16.78 14.40
CA SER A 190 14.63 -15.59 15.23
C SER A 190 13.45 -15.34 16.18
N TYR A 191 13.74 -14.78 17.35
CA TYR A 191 12.71 -14.50 18.35
C TYR A 191 11.80 -13.35 17.93
N HIS A 192 10.48 -13.59 17.93
CA HIS A 192 9.49 -12.58 17.60
C HIS A 192 8.74 -12.12 18.85
N ALA A 193 8.85 -10.84 19.21
CA ALA A 193 8.23 -10.28 20.42
C ALA A 193 6.69 -10.40 20.44
N SER A 194 6.03 -10.42 19.29
CA SER A 194 4.56 -10.50 19.17
C SER A 194 4.00 -11.87 19.55
N ILE A 195 4.74 -12.95 19.31
CA ILE A 195 4.38 -14.32 19.69
C ILE A 195 5.14 -14.81 20.93
N GLY A 196 6.30 -14.20 21.22
CA GLY A 196 7.13 -14.51 22.37
C GLY A 196 7.96 -15.80 22.23
N MET A 197 8.22 -16.21 20.99
CA MET A 197 9.05 -17.36 20.61
C MET A 197 9.45 -17.24 19.12
N PRO A 198 10.30 -18.12 18.60
CA PRO A 198 10.56 -18.19 17.16
C PRO A 198 9.35 -18.71 16.36
N PRO A 199 9.09 -18.20 15.14
CA PRO A 199 8.03 -18.70 14.26
C PRO A 199 8.09 -20.22 14.02
N TYR A 200 9.29 -20.79 13.85
CA TYR A 200 9.49 -22.23 13.69
C TYR A 200 8.97 -23.02 14.88
N GLU A 201 9.27 -22.56 16.11
CA GLU A 201 8.81 -23.22 17.34
C GLU A 201 7.28 -23.17 17.43
N MET A 202 6.69 -22.04 17.07
CA MET A 202 5.23 -21.90 17.06
C MET A 202 4.57 -22.78 15.98
N LEU A 203 5.20 -22.93 14.81
CA LEU A 203 4.63 -23.70 13.71
C LEU A 203 4.69 -25.22 13.95
N TYR A 204 5.84 -25.71 14.41
CA TYR A 204 6.12 -27.14 14.57
C TYR A 204 5.97 -27.65 16.00
N GLY A 205 5.75 -26.77 16.98
CA GLY A 205 5.63 -27.12 18.40
C GLY A 205 6.96 -27.50 19.07
N ARG A 206 8.08 -27.41 18.35
CA ARG A 206 9.43 -27.78 18.84
C ARG A 206 10.46 -26.77 18.37
N ARG A 207 11.54 -26.61 19.15
CA ARG A 207 12.69 -25.80 18.75
C ARG A 207 13.38 -26.40 17.52
N CYS A 208 13.84 -25.54 16.62
CA CYS A 208 14.68 -25.96 15.52
C CYS A 208 16.02 -26.44 16.04
N ARG A 209 16.55 -27.50 15.43
CA ARG A 209 17.93 -27.93 15.65
C ARG A 209 18.82 -27.15 14.71
N THR A 210 19.75 -26.40 15.26
CA THR A 210 20.75 -25.67 14.49
C THR A 210 22.12 -26.27 14.76
N PRO A 211 23.10 -26.16 13.85
CA PRO A 211 24.46 -26.63 14.08
C PRO A 211 25.11 -26.05 15.35
N LEU A 212 24.65 -24.87 15.79
CA LEU A 212 25.11 -24.18 17.00
C LEU A 212 24.40 -24.63 18.28
N CYS A 213 23.21 -25.23 18.18
CA CYS A 213 22.39 -25.66 19.30
C CYS A 213 21.90 -27.09 19.07
N TRP A 214 22.75 -28.07 19.37
CA TRP A 214 22.37 -29.48 19.44
C TRP A 214 21.59 -29.71 20.74
N GLY A 215 20.28 -29.46 20.70
CA GLY A 215 19.39 -30.00 21.74
C GLY A 215 19.48 -31.53 21.74
N GLU A 216 19.41 -32.13 22.93
CA GLU A 216 19.50 -33.58 23.16
C GLU A 216 18.78 -34.40 22.07
N VAL A 217 19.51 -35.33 21.46
CA VAL A 217 18.95 -36.29 20.51
C VAL A 217 18.23 -37.36 21.32
N GLY A 218 16.91 -37.24 21.43
CA GLY A 218 16.09 -38.24 22.09
C GLY A 218 14.62 -37.86 22.07
N GLN A 219 13.76 -38.87 22.11
CA GLN A 219 12.32 -38.72 22.30
C GLN A 219 12.13 -38.25 23.76
N LYS A 220 12.04 -36.94 24.01
CA LYS A 220 11.43 -36.43 25.25
C LYS A 220 9.93 -36.70 25.10
N ASP A 221 9.50 -37.90 25.48
CA ASP A 221 8.13 -38.40 25.51
C ASP A 221 7.21 -37.73 24.48
N MET A 222 7.51 -37.90 23.19
CA MET A 222 6.56 -37.55 22.13
C MET A 222 5.42 -38.56 22.21
N GLY A 223 4.32 -38.20 22.87
CA GLY A 223 3.12 -39.05 22.89
C GLY A 223 2.17 -38.93 24.07
N SER A 224 2.06 -37.78 24.75
CA SER A 224 1.01 -37.59 25.77
C SER A 224 -0.05 -36.59 25.29
N LYS A 225 -1.32 -36.79 25.68
CA LYS A 225 -2.40 -35.78 25.53
C LYS A 225 -1.97 -34.39 26.03
N SER A 226 -1.04 -34.36 26.99
CA SER A 226 -0.45 -33.13 27.54
C SER A 226 0.25 -32.25 26.50
N ASP A 227 0.79 -32.79 25.40
CA ASP A 227 1.50 -31.96 24.40
C ASP A 227 0.54 -31.22 23.47
N VAL A 228 -0.58 -31.86 23.12
CA VAL A 228 -1.68 -31.22 22.38
C VAL A 228 -2.33 -30.16 23.25
N GLU A 229 -2.55 -30.45 24.54
CA GLU A 229 -3.03 -29.48 25.53
C GLU A 229 -2.04 -28.33 25.72
N LEU A 230 -0.74 -28.61 25.81
CA LEU A 230 0.32 -27.59 25.89
C LEU A 230 0.34 -26.71 24.65
N MET A 231 0.18 -27.28 23.45
CA MET A 231 0.10 -26.53 22.22
C MET A 231 -1.16 -25.67 22.16
N ALA A 232 -2.31 -26.18 22.61
CA ALA A 232 -3.54 -25.41 22.72
C ALA A 232 -3.39 -24.24 23.71
N ILE A 233 -2.72 -24.45 24.85
CA ILE A 233 -2.38 -23.40 25.82
C ILE A 233 -1.46 -22.36 25.18
N LYS A 234 -0.41 -22.77 24.47
CA LYS A 234 0.50 -21.86 23.75
C LYS A 234 -0.24 -21.06 22.67
N LEU A 235 -1.11 -21.69 21.89
CA LEU A 235 -1.98 -21.04 20.91
C LEU A 235 -2.88 -19.99 21.56
N ALA A 236 -3.53 -20.31 22.68
CA ALA A 236 -4.35 -19.37 23.43
C ALA A 236 -3.52 -18.17 23.95
N GLN A 237 -2.32 -18.41 24.47
CA GLN A 237 -1.40 -17.35 24.91
C GLN A 237 -0.95 -16.47 23.74
N VAL A 238 -0.59 -17.06 22.61
CA VAL A 238 -0.20 -16.30 21.40
C VAL A 238 -1.36 -15.48 20.87
N ARG A 239 -2.57 -16.05 20.77
CA ARG A 239 -3.78 -15.31 20.39
C ARG A 239 -4.03 -14.13 21.33
N ALA A 240 -3.88 -14.33 22.65
CA ALA A 240 -4.02 -13.27 23.64
C ALA A 240 -2.94 -12.17 23.47
N ARG A 241 -1.68 -12.55 23.21
CA ARG A 241 -0.58 -11.60 22.96
C ARG A 241 -0.79 -10.82 21.67
N LEU A 242 -1.20 -11.48 20.59
CA LEU A 242 -1.52 -10.85 19.31
C LEU A 242 -2.67 -9.86 19.48
N LYS A 243 -3.73 -10.24 20.19
CA LYS A 243 -4.85 -9.36 20.50
C LYS A 243 -4.40 -8.16 21.33
N ALA A 244 -3.63 -8.38 22.39
CA ALA A 244 -3.09 -7.29 23.21
C ALA A 244 -2.18 -6.35 22.40
N ALA A 245 -1.36 -6.88 21.49
CA ALA A 245 -0.52 -6.07 20.61
C ALA A 245 -1.37 -5.25 19.62
N GLN A 246 -2.40 -5.85 19.01
CA GLN A 246 -3.36 -5.16 18.15
C GLN A 246 -4.12 -4.07 18.92
N ASP A 247 -4.60 -4.35 20.12
CA ASP A 247 -5.32 -3.39 20.97
C ASP A 247 -4.42 -2.22 21.38
N ARG A 248 -3.14 -2.48 21.72
CA ARG A 248 -2.15 -1.43 21.95
C ARG A 248 -1.94 -0.59 20.70
N GLN A 249 -1.68 -1.21 19.55
CA GLN A 249 -1.48 -0.50 18.28
C GLN A 249 -2.68 0.36 17.92
N LYS A 250 -3.89 -0.20 18.07
CA LYS A 250 -5.16 0.51 17.89
C LYS A 250 -5.27 1.70 18.85
N SER A 251 -5.01 1.51 20.14
CA SER A 251 -5.08 2.60 21.12
C SER A 251 -4.11 3.76 20.80
N TYR A 252 -2.89 3.46 20.33
CA TYR A 252 -1.92 4.46 19.93
C TYR A 252 -2.29 5.15 18.61
N ALA A 253 -2.76 4.39 17.62
CA ALA A 253 -3.22 4.91 16.34
C ALA A 253 -4.44 5.81 16.52
N ASP A 254 -5.43 5.36 17.29
CA ASP A 254 -6.71 6.03 17.49
C ASP A 254 -6.58 7.34 18.26
N LYS A 255 -5.63 7.44 19.22
CA LYS A 255 -5.27 8.72 19.88
C LYS A 255 -4.89 9.82 18.88
N ARG A 256 -4.38 9.43 17.71
CA ARG A 256 -3.94 10.32 16.64
C ARG A 256 -4.97 10.46 15.51
N ARG A 257 -6.20 9.96 15.69
CA ARG A 257 -7.28 9.98 14.68
C ARG A 257 -8.58 10.58 15.21
N ARG A 258 -9.48 10.93 14.29
CA ARG A 258 -10.83 11.43 14.60
C ARG A 258 -11.89 10.48 14.04
N PRO A 259 -12.97 10.20 14.79
CA PRO A 259 -14.12 9.50 14.23
C PRO A 259 -14.84 10.47 13.27
N ILE A 260 -14.92 10.07 12.01
CA ILE A 260 -15.81 10.68 11.02
C ILE A 260 -16.59 9.55 10.40
N GLU A 261 -17.91 9.72 10.35
CA GLU A 261 -18.82 8.88 9.60
C GLU A 261 -19.52 9.72 8.53
N PHE A 262 -19.78 9.09 7.39
CA PHE A 262 -20.53 9.68 6.30
C PHE A 262 -21.79 8.88 6.05
N ASN A 263 -22.85 9.55 5.63
CA ASN A 263 -24.09 8.90 5.25
C ASN A 263 -24.16 8.67 3.74
N VAL A 264 -24.93 7.67 3.32
CA VAL A 264 -25.26 7.48 1.90
C VAL A 264 -25.97 8.74 1.39
N GLY A 265 -25.51 9.28 0.26
CA GLY A 265 -25.97 10.55 -0.29
C GLY A 265 -25.16 11.78 0.13
N ASP A 266 -24.29 11.70 1.15
CA ASP A 266 -23.37 12.78 1.47
C ASP A 266 -22.42 13.04 0.28
N ARG A 267 -22.11 14.33 0.03
CA ARG A 267 -21.09 14.73 -0.94
C ARG A 267 -19.73 14.82 -0.25
N VAL A 268 -18.71 14.24 -0.87
CA VAL A 268 -17.34 14.24 -0.35
C VAL A 268 -16.33 14.60 -1.42
N LEU A 269 -15.20 15.16 -1.01
CA LEU A 269 -14.03 15.36 -1.85
C LEU A 269 -13.03 14.23 -1.61
N LEU A 270 -12.42 13.73 -2.68
CA LEU A 270 -11.42 12.67 -2.66
C LEU A 270 -10.02 13.28 -2.64
N LYS A 271 -9.18 12.86 -1.70
CA LYS A 271 -7.79 13.30 -1.55
C LYS A 271 -6.90 12.67 -2.63
N VAL A 272 -6.17 13.50 -3.36
CA VAL A 272 -5.20 13.08 -4.39
C VAL A 272 -3.76 13.40 -3.96
N SER A 273 -2.82 12.60 -4.45
CA SER A 273 -1.39 12.82 -4.20
C SER A 273 -0.72 13.34 -5.48
N PRO A 274 0.11 14.39 -5.41
CA PRO A 274 1.00 14.71 -6.52
C PRO A 274 1.98 13.55 -6.71
N TRP A 275 2.16 13.07 -7.94
CA TRP A 275 3.14 12.02 -8.23
C TRP A 275 4.56 12.50 -7.88
N LYS A 276 5.42 11.55 -7.49
CA LYS A 276 6.82 11.78 -7.13
C LYS A 276 7.72 11.41 -8.32
N GLY A 277 7.39 11.94 -9.49
CA GLY A 277 8.14 11.78 -10.75
C GLY A 277 8.14 13.11 -11.49
N LEU A 278 9.31 13.50 -12.03
CA LEU A 278 9.70 14.79 -12.62
C LEU A 278 9.03 16.07 -12.08
N ILE A 279 9.81 16.87 -11.37
CA ILE A 279 9.39 18.16 -10.85
C ILE A 279 9.45 19.20 -11.99
N ARG A 280 8.31 19.79 -12.40
CA ARG A 280 8.01 21.25 -12.70
C ARG A 280 6.96 21.40 -13.85
N PHE A 281 6.07 22.42 -13.97
CA PHE A 281 6.23 23.89 -13.87
C PHE A 281 4.92 24.71 -13.59
N ARG A 282 5.14 25.96 -13.13
CA ARG A 282 4.33 27.20 -12.98
C ARG A 282 2.87 27.22 -12.47
N LYS A 283 2.01 26.22 -12.70
CA LYS A 283 0.67 26.19 -12.08
C LYS A 283 0.18 24.82 -11.60
N ARG A 284 0.88 23.72 -11.89
CA ARG A 284 0.54 22.38 -11.40
C ARG A 284 1.81 21.66 -10.94
N GLY A 285 1.71 20.90 -9.84
CA GLY A 285 2.79 20.60 -8.89
C GLY A 285 2.34 20.93 -7.46
N LYS A 286 3.16 21.58 -6.61
CA LYS A 286 2.75 22.05 -5.25
C LYS A 286 1.44 22.89 -5.21
N LEU A 287 1.01 23.41 -6.36
CA LEU A 287 -0.19 24.23 -6.55
C LEU A 287 -1.41 23.45 -7.07
N SER A 288 -1.29 22.12 -7.28
CA SER A 288 -2.44 21.28 -7.65
C SER A 288 -3.46 21.21 -6.50
N PRO A 289 -4.77 21.08 -6.82
CA PRO A 289 -5.77 20.86 -5.79
C PRO A 289 -5.47 19.55 -5.05
N ARG A 290 -5.51 19.59 -3.72
CA ARG A 290 -5.24 18.42 -2.87
C ARG A 290 -6.41 17.45 -2.83
N TYR A 291 -7.59 17.92 -3.23
CA TYR A 291 -8.80 17.14 -3.30
C TYR A 291 -9.54 17.38 -4.61
N ILE A 292 -10.14 16.32 -5.16
CA ILE A 292 -11.00 16.33 -6.35
C ILE A 292 -12.47 15.98 -5.97
N GLY A 293 -13.41 16.23 -6.87
CA GLY A 293 -14.86 16.10 -6.61
C GLY A 293 -15.53 17.47 -6.41
N PRO A 294 -16.82 17.50 -6.02
CA PRO A 294 -17.49 16.57 -5.11
C PRO A 294 -18.08 15.31 -5.76
N PHE A 295 -17.95 14.17 -5.08
CA PHE A 295 -18.58 12.89 -5.43
C PHE A 295 -19.64 12.49 -4.40
N LYS A 296 -20.67 11.77 -4.84
CA LYS A 296 -21.72 11.25 -3.98
C LYS A 296 -21.32 9.91 -3.39
N ILE A 297 -21.63 9.68 -2.12
CA ILE A 297 -21.48 8.36 -1.50
C ILE A 297 -22.68 7.49 -1.90
N LEU A 298 -22.40 6.39 -2.60
CA LEU A 298 -23.40 5.41 -3.03
C LEU A 298 -23.68 4.37 -1.95
N ALA A 299 -22.63 3.89 -1.27
CA ALA A 299 -22.76 2.84 -0.26
C ALA A 299 -21.66 2.91 0.79
N ARG A 300 -22.01 2.52 2.03
CA ARG A 300 -21.05 2.25 3.10
C ARG A 300 -20.65 0.77 3.02
N ILE A 301 -19.42 0.48 2.61
CA ILE A 301 -18.91 -0.89 2.41
C ILE A 301 -18.42 -1.49 3.74
N GLY A 302 -17.97 -0.65 4.67
CA GLY A 302 -17.60 -1.06 6.02
C GLY A 302 -17.55 0.12 6.98
N LYS A 303 -17.00 -0.08 8.17
CA LYS A 303 -16.89 1.00 9.18
C LYS A 303 -16.09 2.20 8.68
N VAL A 304 -15.07 1.95 7.85
CA VAL A 304 -14.08 2.95 7.40
C VAL A 304 -13.95 3.06 5.88
N ALA A 305 -14.78 2.37 5.10
CA ALA A 305 -14.69 2.34 3.63
C ALA A 305 -16.03 2.68 2.98
N TYR A 306 -15.99 3.57 1.99
CA TYR A 306 -17.16 4.09 1.29
C TYR A 306 -16.99 3.96 -0.23
N ARG A 307 -18.07 3.64 -0.93
CA ARG A 307 -18.14 3.61 -2.39
C ARG A 307 -18.66 4.95 -2.91
N LEU A 308 -17.91 5.56 -3.81
CA LEU A 308 -18.25 6.83 -4.46
C LEU A 308 -18.84 6.61 -5.84
N GLU A 309 -19.68 7.54 -6.26
CA GLU A 309 -20.10 7.74 -7.65
C GLU A 309 -18.97 8.46 -8.39
N LEU A 310 -18.17 7.69 -9.14
CA LEU A 310 -17.08 8.24 -9.96
C LEU A 310 -17.59 8.51 -11.40
N PRO A 311 -17.21 9.65 -12.00
CA PRO A 311 -17.44 9.93 -13.42
C PRO A 311 -16.76 8.91 -14.34
N ASP A 312 -17.21 8.86 -15.60
CA ASP A 312 -16.71 7.91 -16.59
C ASP A 312 -15.22 8.06 -16.88
N GLU A 313 -14.68 9.26 -16.68
CA GLU A 313 -13.28 9.60 -16.83
C GLU A 313 -12.38 8.93 -15.77
N LEU A 314 -12.94 8.53 -14.63
CA LEU A 314 -12.22 7.88 -13.53
C LEU A 314 -12.56 6.40 -13.39
N ARG A 315 -13.11 5.76 -14.43
CA ARG A 315 -13.50 4.33 -14.43
C ARG A 315 -12.34 3.36 -14.18
N SER A 316 -11.10 3.75 -14.49
CA SER A 316 -9.90 2.96 -14.16
C SER A 316 -9.75 2.77 -12.64
N ILE A 317 -10.14 3.79 -11.87
CA ILE A 317 -9.97 3.83 -10.44
C ILE A 317 -11.11 3.08 -9.76
N HIS A 318 -10.76 2.16 -8.86
CA HIS A 318 -11.74 1.43 -8.09
C HIS A 318 -12.56 2.39 -7.19
N PRO A 319 -13.91 2.35 -7.21
CA PRO A 319 -14.76 3.39 -6.61
C PRO A 319 -14.84 3.35 -5.07
N THR A 320 -14.07 2.49 -4.39
CA THR A 320 -14.15 2.31 -2.93
C THR A 320 -12.90 2.85 -2.26
N PHE A 321 -13.09 3.81 -1.36
CA PHE A 321 -12.03 4.54 -0.70
C PHE A 321 -12.17 4.49 0.82
N HIS A 322 -11.03 4.56 1.50
CA HIS A 322 -10.98 4.66 2.95
C HIS A 322 -11.36 6.09 3.40
N VAL A 323 -12.01 6.22 4.55
CA VAL A 323 -12.52 7.47 5.14
C VAL A 323 -11.44 8.55 5.29
N SER A 324 -10.17 8.17 5.47
CA SER A 324 -9.03 9.10 5.54
C SER A 324 -8.75 9.85 4.23
N HIS A 325 -9.25 9.36 3.11
CA HIS A 325 -9.16 10.01 1.80
C HIS A 325 -10.37 10.88 1.49
N LEU A 326 -11.37 10.91 2.36
CA LEU A 326 -12.62 11.61 2.12
C LEU A 326 -12.71 12.85 3.01
N ARG A 327 -13.19 13.94 2.43
CA ARG A 327 -13.50 15.19 3.14
C ARG A 327 -14.95 15.56 2.89
N LYS A 328 -15.72 15.86 3.95
CA LYS A 328 -17.12 16.29 3.81
C LYS A 328 -17.20 17.56 2.95
N CYS A 329 -18.05 17.54 1.92
CA CYS A 329 -18.36 18.70 1.10
C CYS A 329 -19.74 19.23 1.48
N LEU A 330 -19.82 20.51 1.84
CA LEU A 330 -21.07 21.20 2.17
C LEU A 330 -21.51 22.18 1.08
N ALA A 331 -20.91 22.10 -0.11
CA ALA A 331 -21.23 22.99 -1.22
C ALA A 331 -22.52 22.56 -1.93
N ASP A 332 -23.35 23.54 -2.29
CA ASP A 332 -24.66 23.33 -2.94
C ASP A 332 -24.52 22.81 -4.38
N GLU A 333 -25.56 22.13 -4.89
CA GLU A 333 -25.57 21.43 -6.20
C GLU A 333 -25.28 22.34 -7.41
N THR A 334 -25.50 23.64 -7.27
CA THR A 334 -25.27 24.65 -8.31
C THR A 334 -23.80 25.05 -8.46
N SER A 335 -22.93 24.65 -7.53
CA SER A 335 -21.49 24.92 -7.60
C SER A 335 -20.78 23.88 -8.49
N HIS A 336 -21.12 23.89 -9.78
CA HIS A 336 -20.38 23.18 -10.81
C HIS A 336 -19.02 23.86 -11.00
N VAL A 337 -17.97 23.26 -10.46
CA VAL A 337 -16.61 23.57 -10.92
C VAL A 337 -16.40 22.71 -12.16
N PHE A 338 -16.17 23.35 -13.32
CA PHE A 338 -15.70 22.67 -14.51
C PHE A 338 -14.51 21.79 -14.11
N TYR A 339 -14.63 20.48 -14.35
CA TYR A 339 -13.50 19.57 -14.24
C TYR A 339 -12.48 20.02 -15.30
N ASP A 340 -11.45 20.75 -14.88
CA ASP A 340 -10.25 20.80 -15.69
C ASP A 340 -9.63 19.40 -15.64
N GLU A 341 -9.82 18.67 -16.73
CA GLU A 341 -8.92 17.67 -17.33
C GLU A 341 -7.75 17.24 -16.43
N ILE A 342 -8.04 16.31 -15.51
CA ILE A 342 -7.07 15.65 -14.65
C ILE A 342 -7.27 14.15 -14.83
N GLU A 343 -6.38 13.52 -15.60
CA GLU A 343 -6.28 12.05 -15.64
C GLU A 343 -5.55 11.59 -14.38
N VAL A 344 -6.08 10.54 -13.74
CA VAL A 344 -5.54 10.01 -12.50
C VAL A 344 -5.37 8.49 -12.62
N ASP A 345 -4.22 7.96 -12.21
CA ASP A 345 -3.91 6.54 -12.25
C ASP A 345 -4.66 5.76 -11.14
N ASP A 346 -4.54 4.42 -11.17
CA ASP A 346 -5.11 3.51 -10.17
C ASP A 346 -4.59 3.77 -8.74
N LYS A 347 -3.52 4.55 -8.63
CA LYS A 347 -2.88 4.99 -7.39
C LYS A 347 -3.21 6.45 -7.07
N LEU A 348 -4.29 7.03 -7.60
CA LEU A 348 -4.71 8.41 -7.30
C LEU A 348 -3.63 9.49 -7.57
N ASN A 349 -2.71 9.24 -8.52
CA ASN A 349 -1.71 10.19 -9.00
C ASN A 349 -2.10 10.77 -10.36
N TYR A 350 -1.72 12.01 -10.64
CA TYR A 350 -1.91 12.65 -11.94
C TYR A 350 -1.14 11.92 -13.06
N VAL A 351 -1.79 11.71 -14.21
CA VAL A 351 -1.19 11.14 -15.43
C VAL A 351 -1.01 12.28 -16.44
N GLU A 352 0.23 12.53 -16.87
CA GLU A 352 0.53 13.41 -18.00
C GLU A 352 1.26 12.56 -19.06
N GLU A 353 0.66 12.41 -20.25
CA GLU A 353 1.25 11.63 -21.35
C GLU A 353 2.05 12.54 -22.30
N PRO A 354 3.35 12.27 -22.53
CA PRO A 354 4.12 12.98 -23.53
C PRO A 354 3.83 12.45 -24.94
N VAL A 355 3.63 13.35 -25.90
CA VAL A 355 3.21 13.08 -27.29
C VAL A 355 4.38 13.02 -28.25
N ALA A 356 5.28 14.00 -28.18
CA ALA A 356 6.38 14.15 -29.13
C ALA A 356 7.52 14.98 -28.57
N ILE A 357 8.74 14.80 -29.09
CA ILE A 357 9.86 15.71 -28.85
C ILE A 357 9.89 16.73 -30.00
N LEU A 358 9.62 17.99 -29.68
CA LEU A 358 9.58 19.10 -30.64
C LEU A 358 10.95 19.71 -30.92
N ASP A 359 11.87 19.66 -29.95
CA ASP A 359 13.16 20.37 -30.05
C ASP A 359 14.22 19.78 -29.11
N ARG A 360 15.50 20.12 -29.33
CA ARG A 360 16.65 19.68 -28.50
C ARG A 360 17.59 20.86 -28.24
N ASP A 361 18.06 20.99 -27.00
CA ASP A 361 18.98 22.06 -26.59
C ASP A 361 20.03 21.53 -25.59
N GLU A 362 21.14 22.25 -25.45
CA GLU A 362 22.22 21.88 -24.55
C GLU A 362 22.51 23.00 -23.54
N LYS A 363 22.18 22.76 -22.27
CA LYS A 363 22.47 23.71 -21.20
C LYS A 363 23.87 23.49 -20.65
N ARG A 364 24.78 24.42 -20.97
CA ARG A 364 26.15 24.45 -20.43
C ARG A 364 26.18 25.10 -19.04
N LEU A 365 26.53 24.32 -18.02
CA LEU A 365 26.89 24.79 -16.68
C LEU A 365 28.42 24.82 -16.55
N ARG A 366 28.94 25.50 -15.51
CA ARG A 366 30.39 25.67 -15.29
C ARG A 366 31.22 24.37 -15.40
N ASN A 367 30.66 23.22 -14.99
CA ASN A 367 31.37 21.93 -14.96
C ASN A 367 30.63 20.77 -15.69
N LYS A 368 29.47 21.01 -16.35
CA LYS A 368 28.69 19.94 -17.00
C LYS A 368 27.83 20.49 -18.13
N VAL A 369 27.68 19.70 -19.19
CA VAL A 369 26.69 19.93 -20.25
C VAL A 369 25.48 19.04 -19.98
N ILE A 370 24.28 19.61 -19.92
CA ILE A 370 23.03 18.88 -19.71
C ILE A 370 22.20 18.97 -21.00
N LYS A 371 21.92 17.83 -21.61
CA LYS A 371 21.04 17.75 -22.78
C LYS A 371 19.58 17.88 -22.37
N MET A 372 18.84 18.71 -23.09
CA MET A 372 17.42 18.98 -22.86
C MET A 372 16.63 18.69 -24.13
N VAL A 373 15.41 18.20 -23.95
CA VAL A 373 14.44 17.91 -25.00
C VAL A 373 13.17 18.69 -24.74
N LYS A 374 12.61 19.33 -25.77
CA LYS A 374 11.32 20.02 -25.68
C LYS A 374 10.22 19.00 -25.96
N VAL A 375 9.47 18.62 -24.95
CA VAL A 375 8.44 17.59 -25.02
C VAL A 375 7.08 18.25 -25.13
N GLN A 376 6.31 17.87 -26.15
CA GLN A 376 4.90 18.19 -26.29
C GLN A 376 4.08 17.23 -25.45
N TRP A 377 3.18 17.75 -24.63
CA TRP A 377 2.30 16.94 -23.78
C TRP A 377 0.88 16.89 -24.35
N LYS A 378 0.19 15.78 -24.10
CA LYS A 378 -1.18 15.55 -24.57
C LYS A 378 -2.12 16.41 -23.73
N HIS A 379 -2.79 17.37 -24.36
CA HIS A 379 -3.77 18.24 -23.69
C HIS A 379 -4.94 18.56 -24.63
N ARG A 380 -6.17 18.61 -24.12
CA ARG A 380 -7.39 18.80 -24.93
C ARG A 380 -7.64 20.26 -25.35
N LYS A 381 -7.12 21.25 -24.61
CA LYS A 381 -7.32 22.69 -24.90
C LYS A 381 -6.12 23.44 -25.51
N GLY A 382 -5.04 22.74 -25.85
CA GLY A 382 -3.84 23.33 -26.44
C GLY A 382 -2.58 22.62 -25.96
N SER A 383 -1.76 22.16 -26.90
CA SER A 383 -0.53 21.44 -26.58
C SER A 383 0.49 22.37 -25.93
N GLU A 384 0.77 22.18 -24.65
CA GLU A 384 1.90 22.83 -23.98
C GLU A 384 3.17 22.00 -24.24
N ALA A 385 4.29 22.70 -24.48
CA ALA A 385 5.59 22.09 -24.71
C ALA A 385 6.60 22.59 -23.68
N THR A 386 7.23 21.67 -22.96
CA THR A 386 8.19 21.98 -21.88
C THR A 386 9.57 21.41 -22.19
N TRP A 387 10.62 22.01 -21.64
CA TRP A 387 11.99 21.51 -21.76
C TRP A 387 12.31 20.58 -20.59
N GLU A 388 12.53 19.30 -20.86
CA GLU A 388 12.91 18.26 -19.89
C GLU A 388 14.33 17.75 -20.15
N THR A 389 14.94 17.07 -19.17
CA THR A 389 16.27 16.49 -19.38
C THR A 389 16.17 15.25 -20.27
N GLU A 390 17.08 15.12 -21.24
CA GLU A 390 17.07 13.98 -22.16
C GLU A 390 17.28 12.65 -21.40
N GLU A 391 18.12 12.67 -20.37
CA GLU A 391 18.46 11.49 -19.57
C GLU A 391 17.23 10.94 -18.84
N GLU A 392 16.44 11.80 -18.19
CA GLU A 392 15.23 11.38 -17.49
C GLU A 392 14.11 10.97 -18.46
N MET A 393 13.97 11.67 -19.59
CA MET A 393 12.98 11.33 -20.61
C MET A 393 13.28 10.01 -21.30
N ARG A 394 14.56 9.67 -21.53
CA ARG A 394 14.95 8.34 -22.03
C ARG A 394 14.65 7.22 -21.05
N ILE A 395 14.72 7.49 -19.74
CA ILE A 395 14.40 6.50 -18.70
C ILE A 395 12.88 6.31 -18.59
N CYS A 396 12.12 7.40 -18.58
CA CYS A 396 10.67 7.36 -18.32
C CYS A 396 9.84 7.07 -19.57
N HIS A 397 10.30 7.55 -20.74
CA HIS A 397 9.57 7.47 -22.01
C HIS A 397 10.53 7.15 -23.19
N PRO A 398 11.22 5.99 -23.17
CA PRO A 398 12.16 5.60 -24.22
C PRO A 398 11.53 5.59 -25.63
N GLN A 399 10.24 5.29 -25.73
CA GLN A 399 9.47 5.25 -26.98
C GLN A 399 9.47 6.56 -27.77
N LEU A 400 9.76 7.71 -27.12
CA LEU A 400 9.85 9.01 -27.80
C LEU A 400 11.21 9.26 -28.47
N PHE A 401 12.19 8.39 -28.23
CA PHE A 401 13.54 8.48 -28.75
C PHE A 401 13.86 7.39 -29.79
N GLU A 402 12.95 6.44 -29.98
CA GLU A 402 13.00 5.42 -31.02
C GLU A 402 12.45 6.02 -32.32
N THR A 403 13.24 6.87 -32.98
CA THR A 403 13.03 7.28 -34.37
C THR A 403 14.34 7.39 -35.11
#